data_AF-A0A4R8SUX2-F1
#
_entry.id   AF-A0A4R8SUX2-F1
#
_cell.length_a   1.000
_cell.length_b   1.000
_cell.length_c   1.000
_cell.angle_alpha   90.00
_cell.angle_beta   90.00
_cell.angle_gamma   90.00
#
_symmetry.space_group_name_H-M   'P 1'
#
loop_
_entity.id
_entity.type
_entity.pdbx_description
1 polymer ?
#
loop_
_entity_poly.entity_id
_entity_poly.type
_entity_poly.pdbx_seq_one_letter_code
_entity_poly.pdbx_strand_id
1 'polypeptide(L)'
;MYHSRGDYYLTIAASNYTLDMLKNAGNYWGFQDLEIGGRPALFGYRMPEPSVDSCALNIAASTGVYGVMVGTARHSFAPYPDCLAVARTNAEALVPYFPQ
;
A
#
# COMPACT_ATOMS: atom_id res chain seq x y z
N MET A 1 2.75 -15.31 -4.61
CA MET A 1 2.54 -13.97 -5.18
C MET A 1 1.45 -14.09 -6.23
N TYR A 2 0.36 -13.32 -6.13
CA TYR A 2 -0.67 -13.30 -7.17
C TYR A 2 -0.22 -12.36 -8.27
N HIS A 3 0.01 -12.90 -9.47
CA HIS A 3 0.24 -12.08 -10.66
C HIS A 3 -1.13 -11.71 -11.21
N SER A 4 -1.56 -10.47 -10.99
CA SER A 4 -2.68 -9.94 -11.76
C SER A 4 -2.35 -10.10 -13.24
N ARG A 5 -3.34 -10.27 -14.13
CA ARG A 5 -3.08 -10.23 -15.58
C ARG A 5 -2.52 -8.88 -16.07
N GLY A 6 -2.29 -7.90 -15.18
CA GLY A 6 -1.69 -6.61 -15.46
C GLY A 6 -0.20 -6.54 -15.14
N ASP A 7 0.43 -5.41 -15.47
CA ASP A 7 1.88 -5.18 -15.37
C ASP A 7 2.41 -5.04 -13.93
N TYR A 8 1.61 -5.36 -12.92
CA TYR A 8 1.95 -5.20 -11.51
C TYR A 8 1.61 -6.43 -10.67
N TYR A 9 2.32 -6.58 -9.54
CA TYR A 9 2.04 -7.54 -8.50
C TYR A 9 1.33 -6.88 -7.32
N LEU A 10 0.41 -7.63 -6.70
CA LEU A 10 -0.32 -7.24 -5.51
C LEU A 10 0.04 -8.18 -4.35
N THR A 11 0.41 -7.62 -3.21
CA THR A 11 0.66 -8.37 -1.97
C THR A 11 -0.12 -7.75 -0.82
N ILE A 12 -0.80 -8.57 -0.04
CA ILE A 12 -1.46 -8.16 1.20
C ILE A 12 -0.63 -8.65 2.37
N ALA A 13 -0.34 -7.78 3.33
CA ALA A 13 0.36 -8.16 4.55
C ALA A 13 -0.33 -7.58 5.77
N ALA A 14 -0.22 -8.28 6.90
CA ALA A 14 -0.62 -7.77 8.20
C ALA A 14 0.64 -7.58 9.07
N SER A 15 0.63 -6.54 9.90
CA SER A 15 1.67 -6.27 10.88
C SER A 15 1.04 -5.75 12.17
N ASN A 16 1.68 -6.01 13.30
CA ASN A 16 1.30 -5.45 14.60
C ASN A 16 1.81 -4.01 14.82
N TYR A 17 2.37 -3.39 13.78
CA TYR A 17 2.84 -2.00 13.84
C TYR A 17 1.65 -1.02 13.82
N THR A 18 1.85 0.17 14.38
CA THR A 18 0.98 1.33 14.13
C THR A 18 1.43 2.08 12.87
N LEU A 19 0.59 2.98 12.35
CA LEU A 19 0.98 3.85 11.23
C LEU A 19 2.22 4.70 11.57
N ASP A 20 2.32 5.22 12.79
CA ASP A 20 3.48 5.99 13.24
C ASP A 20 4.75 5.13 13.34
N MET A 21 4.64 3.87 13.76
CA MET A 21 5.78 2.95 13.75
C MET A 21 6.28 2.70 12.32
N LEU A 22 5.38 2.60 11.34
CA LEU A 22 5.75 2.46 9.92
C LEU A 22 6.49 3.69 9.39
N LYS A 23 6.07 4.91 9.77
CA LYS A 23 6.79 6.15 9.40
C LYS A 23 8.23 6.15 9.90
N ASN A 24 8.46 5.57 11.07
CA ASN A 24 9.77 5.54 11.74
C ASN A 24 10.62 4.29 11.41
N ALA A 25 10.10 3.34 10.63
CA ALA A 25 10.79 2.07 10.35
C ALA A 25 11.90 2.18 9.29
N GLY A 26 12.03 3.33 8.62
CA GLY A 26 13.12 3.61 7.68
C GLY A 26 13.11 2.81 6.37
N ASN A 27 11.96 2.20 6.03
CA ASN A 27 11.78 1.34 4.86
C ASN A 27 10.71 1.86 3.87
N TYR A 28 10.21 3.07 4.10
CA TYR A 28 9.28 3.76 3.21
C TYR A 28 9.68 5.22 3.01
N TRP A 29 9.33 5.79 1.85
CA TRP A 29 9.59 7.17 1.46
C TRP A 29 8.32 7.85 0.94
N GLY A 30 8.34 9.19 0.86
CA GLY A 30 7.24 9.96 0.24
C GLY A 30 5.89 9.75 0.92
N PHE A 31 5.87 9.74 2.26
CA PHE A 31 4.67 9.43 3.03
C PHE A 31 3.50 10.37 2.72
N GLN A 32 2.30 9.80 2.66
CA GLN A 32 1.05 10.56 2.60
C GLN A 32 0.03 9.92 3.55
N ASP A 33 -0.50 10.74 4.47
CA ASP A 33 -1.62 10.36 5.32
C ASP A 33 -2.92 10.41 4.50
N LEU A 34 -3.71 9.36 4.60
CA LEU A 34 -4.93 9.13 3.83
C LEU A 34 -6.03 8.55 4.72
N GLU A 35 -7.23 8.43 4.16
CA GLU A 35 -8.34 7.69 4.75
C GLU A 35 -8.90 6.70 3.72
N ILE A 36 -9.09 5.44 4.13
CA ILE A 36 -9.66 4.38 3.29
C ILE A 36 -10.77 3.68 4.08
N GLY A 37 -12.00 3.72 3.54
CA GLY A 37 -13.17 3.12 4.20
C GLY A 37 -13.42 3.66 5.61
N GLY A 38 -13.18 4.96 5.84
CA GLY A 38 -13.34 5.61 7.15
C GLY A 38 -12.23 5.30 8.16
N ARG A 39 -11.12 4.68 7.71
CA ARG A 39 -10.00 4.28 8.58
C ARG A 39 -8.74 5.06 8.20
N PRO A 40 -7.95 5.53 9.20
CA PRO A 40 -6.65 6.10 8.93
C PRO A 40 -5.78 5.16 8.12
N ALA A 41 -5.11 5.70 7.11
CA ALA A 41 -4.21 4.96 6.26
C ALA A 41 -2.93 5.75 5.96
N LEU A 42 -1.85 5.04 5.69
CA LEU A 42 -0.55 5.61 5.36
C LEU A 42 -0.05 5.02 4.04
N PHE A 43 0.11 5.89 3.05
CA PHE A 43 0.83 5.59 1.83
C PHE A 43 2.34 5.81 2.00
N GLY A 44 3.15 5.00 1.32
CA GLY A 44 4.58 5.28 1.11
C GLY A 44 5.20 4.41 0.02
N TYR A 45 6.22 4.93 -0.66
CA TYR A 45 7.04 4.18 -1.62
C TYR A 45 7.96 3.21 -0.90
N ARG A 46 8.17 2.02 -1.47
CA ARG A 46 8.97 0.92 -0.88
C ARG A 46 10.40 0.86 -1.40
N MET A 47 10.76 1.82 -2.26
CA MET A 47 12.07 1.96 -2.87
C MET A 47 12.57 3.37 -2.59
N PRO A 48 13.89 3.58 -2.41
CA PRO A 48 14.45 4.91 -2.30
C PRO A 48 14.11 5.76 -3.53
N GLU A 49 13.91 7.06 -3.31
CA GLU A 49 13.75 8.02 -4.39
C GLU A 49 14.95 7.94 -5.37
N PRO A 50 14.72 8.12 -6.69
CA PRO A 50 13.47 8.55 -7.33
C PRO A 50 12.55 7.41 -7.77
N SER A 51 12.77 6.16 -7.33
CA SER A 51 11.97 5.02 -7.80
C SER A 51 10.53 5.07 -7.26
N VAL A 52 9.57 4.87 -8.16
CA VAL A 52 8.13 4.79 -7.85
C VAL A 52 7.54 3.41 -8.17
N ASP A 53 8.39 2.42 -8.43
CA ASP A 53 7.98 1.08 -8.92
C ASP A 53 7.37 0.19 -7.85
N SER A 54 7.39 0.61 -6.59
CA SER A 54 6.68 -0.09 -5.52
C SER A 54 6.22 0.87 -4.43
N CYS A 55 5.01 0.63 -3.93
CA CYS A 55 4.39 1.38 -2.85
C CYS A 55 3.60 0.45 -1.92
N ALA A 56 3.26 0.96 -0.74
CA ALA A 56 2.33 0.36 0.20
C ALA A 56 1.27 1.38 0.58
N LEU A 57 0.04 0.89 0.77
CA LEU A 57 -1.03 1.62 1.44
C LEU A 57 -1.45 0.79 2.67
N ASN A 58 -1.07 1.27 3.85
CA ASN A 58 -1.28 0.58 5.12
C ASN A 58 -2.49 1.16 5.83
N ILE A 59 -3.47 0.34 6.17
CA ILE A 59 -4.72 0.76 6.81
C ILE A 59 -4.69 0.33 8.28
N ALA A 60 -5.02 1.25 9.19
CA ALA A 60 -5.08 0.97 10.62
C ALA A 60 -6.24 0.00 10.95
N ALA A 61 -5.99 -0.97 11.82
CA ALA A 61 -6.90 -1.99 12.33
C ALA A 61 -6.76 -2.15 13.86
N SER A 62 -7.72 -2.77 14.54
CA SER A 62 -7.65 -3.02 15.99
C SER A 62 -6.37 -3.72 16.46
N THR A 63 -5.80 -4.61 15.64
CA THR A 63 -4.61 -5.39 15.99
C THR A 63 -3.33 -4.94 15.29
N GLY A 64 -3.35 -3.78 14.62
CA GLY A 64 -2.18 -3.21 13.94
C GLY A 64 -2.53 -2.58 12.59
N VAL A 65 -1.87 -3.02 11.52
CA VAL A 65 -2.04 -2.50 10.17
C VAL A 65 -2.17 -3.60 9.13
N TYR A 66 -3.00 -3.35 8.13
CA TYR A 66 -3.12 -4.18 6.94
C TYR A 66 -2.61 -3.40 5.73
N GLY A 67 -1.52 -3.88 5.14
CA GLY A 67 -0.84 -3.26 4.01
C GLY A 67 -1.28 -3.85 2.68
N VAL A 68 -1.70 -2.98 1.77
CA VAL A 68 -1.86 -3.27 0.34
C VAL A 68 -0.59 -2.81 -0.36
N MET A 69 0.26 -3.74 -0.73
CA MET A 69 1.53 -3.47 -1.39
C MET A 69 1.44 -3.77 -2.87
N VAL A 70 1.93 -2.83 -3.66
CA VAL A 70 1.96 -2.91 -5.12
C VAL A 70 3.40 -2.75 -5.58
N GLY A 71 3.74 -3.43 -6.66
CA GLY A 71 4.90 -3.03 -7.42
C GLY A 71 4.95 -3.64 -8.80
N THR A 72 5.95 -3.26 -9.57
CA THR A 72 6.11 -3.68 -10.97
C THR A 72 7.58 -3.95 -11.29
N ALA A 73 7.83 -4.81 -12.28
CA ALA A 73 9.14 -5.00 -12.89
C ALA A 73 9.23 -4.34 -14.28
N ARG A 74 8.15 -3.67 -14.72
CA ARG A 74 7.97 -3.12 -16.06
C ARG A 74 7.78 -1.60 -16.07
N HIS A 75 7.98 -0.95 -14.91
CA HIS A 75 7.70 0.48 -14.73
C HIS A 75 6.27 0.88 -15.16
N SER A 76 5.33 -0.05 -15.04
CA SER A 76 3.94 0.11 -15.48
C SER A 76 2.98 -0.43 -14.43
N PHE A 77 1.96 0.38 -14.16
CA PHE A 77 0.84 0.05 -13.29
C PHE A 77 -0.47 -0.07 -14.08
N ALA A 78 -0.39 -0.19 -15.40
CA ALA A 78 -1.55 -0.18 -16.27
C ALA A 78 -2.65 -1.16 -15.79
N PRO A 79 -3.93 -0.73 -15.82
CA PRO A 79 -4.45 0.49 -16.43
C PRO A 79 -4.39 1.74 -15.52
N TYR A 80 -3.76 1.66 -14.35
CA TYR A 80 -3.71 2.77 -13.40
C TYR A 80 -2.58 3.75 -13.75
N PRO A 81 -2.75 5.05 -13.46
CA PRO A 81 -1.76 6.07 -13.79
C PRO A 81 -0.48 5.99 -12.94
N ASP A 82 -0.57 5.52 -11.71
CA ASP A 82 0.55 5.44 -10.77
C ASP A 82 0.33 4.35 -9.71
N CYS A 83 1.35 4.14 -8.86
CA CYS A 83 1.30 3.13 -7.82
C CYS A 83 0.21 3.41 -6.76
N LEU A 84 0.01 4.68 -6.40
CA LEU A 84 -0.99 5.08 -5.41
C LEU A 84 -2.41 4.75 -5.91
N ALA A 85 -2.73 5.01 -7.18
CA ALA A 85 -4.01 4.71 -7.77
C ALA A 85 -4.33 3.21 -7.74
N VAL A 86 -3.35 2.35 -8.03
CA VAL A 86 -3.51 0.88 -7.89
C VAL A 86 -3.75 0.50 -6.43
N ALA A 87 -2.87 0.98 -5.53
CA ALA A 87 -2.91 0.62 -4.12
C ALA A 87 -4.23 1.06 -3.48
N ARG A 88 -4.68 2.29 -3.76
CA ARG A 88 -5.94 2.85 -3.31
C ARG A 88 -7.13 2.05 -3.80
N THR A 89 -7.20 1.77 -5.10
CA THR A 89 -8.33 1.01 -5.67
C THR A 89 -8.45 -0.37 -5.03
N ASN A 90 -7.33 -1.07 -4.86
CA ASN A 90 -7.34 -2.38 -4.21
C ASN A 90 -7.64 -2.26 -2.70
N ALA A 91 -7.14 -1.23 -2.02
CA ALA A 91 -7.41 -0.99 -0.60
C ALA A 91 -8.88 -0.69 -0.33
N GLU A 92 -9.53 0.14 -1.15
CA GLU A 92 -10.95 0.44 -1.04
C GLU A 92 -11.82 -0.83 -1.24
N ALA A 93 -11.39 -1.74 -2.13
CA ALA A 93 -12.07 -3.03 -2.31
C ALA A 93 -11.83 -4.02 -1.16
N LEU A 94 -10.67 -3.94 -0.49
CA LEU A 94 -10.26 -4.90 0.53
C LEU A 94 -10.57 -4.49 1.97
N VAL A 95 -10.70 -3.19 2.24
CA VAL A 95 -10.88 -2.66 3.61
C VAL A 95 -12.07 -3.27 4.38
N PRO A 96 -13.21 -3.65 3.76
CA PRO A 96 -14.29 -4.30 4.51
C PRO A 96 -13.92 -5.69 5.06
N TYR A 97 -12.87 -6.32 4.53
CA TYR A 97 -12.39 -7.64 4.96
C TYR A 97 -11.26 -7.57 5.99
N PHE A 98 -10.72 -6.38 6.27
CA PHE A 98 -9.73 -6.19 7.31
C PHE A 98 -10.43 -6.03 8.66
N PRO A 99 -9.92 -6.65 9.75
CA PRO A 99 -10.43 -6.44 11.10
C PRO A 99 -10.59 -4.94 11.39
N GLN A 100 -11.72 -4.58 11.98
CA GLN A 100 -11.93 -3.23 12.51
C GLN A 100 -11.02 -3.03 13.70
#